data_AF-A0A923CS62-F1
#
_entry.id   AF-A0A923CS62-F1
#
_cell.length_a   1.000
_cell.length_b   1.000
_cell.length_c   1.000
_cell.angle_alpha   90.00
_cell.angle_beta   90.00
_cell.angle_gamma   90.00
#
_symmetry.space_group_name_H-M   'P 1'
#
loop_
_entity.id
_entity.type
_entity.pdbx_description
1 polymer ?
#
loop_
_entity_poly.entity_id
_entity_poly.type
_entity_poly.pdbx_seq_one_letter_code
_entity_poly.pdbx_strand_id
1 'polypeptide(L)'
;MMTILKERNGSITFMVVIVLSLLTILGICGSSISRIELLISRNEAGCLSDFYISEGGVSREAQEIGNGGYPIRDILTCEIISTDRSSNLPGPSPHKVAGYPYAFSIEYSGVAIPAKGYSAIAFNRYDYTIDVRKNESRIKSVYCKIGPKPDM
;
A
#
# COMPACT_ATOMS: atom_id res chain seq x y z
N MET A 1 39.51 -64.68 -9.65
CA MET A 1 39.37 -63.49 -10.52
C MET A 1 37.90 -63.12 -10.77
N MET A 2 37.03 -64.08 -11.09
CA MET A 2 35.57 -63.86 -11.31
C MET A 2 34.81 -63.31 -10.08
N THR A 3 35.20 -63.66 -8.86
CA THR A 3 34.57 -63.23 -7.59
C THR A 3 34.88 -61.77 -7.24
N ILE A 4 36.09 -61.30 -7.52
CA ILE A 4 36.53 -59.91 -7.26
C ILE A 4 35.79 -58.92 -8.17
N LEU A 5 35.50 -59.31 -9.42
CA LEU A 5 34.69 -58.49 -10.35
C LEU A 5 33.24 -58.35 -9.88
N LYS A 6 32.67 -59.38 -9.25
CA LYS A 6 31.29 -59.37 -8.74
C LYS A 6 31.13 -58.47 -7.51
N GLU A 7 32.10 -58.47 -6.60
CA GLU A 7 32.15 -57.52 -5.47
C GLU A 7 32.36 -56.07 -5.92
N ARG A 8 33.27 -55.82 -6.88
CA ARG A 8 33.49 -54.48 -7.43
C ARG A 8 32.23 -53.90 -8.07
N ASN A 9 31.50 -54.70 -8.85
CA ASN A 9 30.27 -54.25 -9.47
C ASN A 9 29.15 -53.98 -8.44
N GLY A 10 29.04 -54.80 -7.40
CA GLY A 10 28.11 -54.55 -6.29
C GLY A 10 28.40 -53.25 -5.54
N SER A 11 29.68 -52.99 -5.25
CA SER A 11 30.13 -51.76 -4.57
C SER A 11 29.87 -50.49 -5.39
N ILE A 12 30.16 -50.53 -6.70
CA ILE A 12 29.90 -49.40 -7.61
C ILE A 12 28.40 -49.11 -7.70
N THR A 13 27.58 -50.15 -7.84
CA THR A 13 26.12 -49.99 -7.93
C THR A 13 25.55 -49.36 -6.67
N PHE A 14 26.04 -49.74 -5.48
CA PHE A 14 25.62 -49.15 -4.21
C PHE A 14 26.02 -47.67 -4.09
N MET A 15 27.25 -47.33 -4.48
CA MET A 15 27.72 -45.94 -4.55
C MET A 15 26.84 -45.09 -5.46
N VAL A 16 26.50 -45.59 -6.65
CA VAL A 16 25.64 -44.90 -7.62
C VAL A 16 24.25 -44.64 -7.04
N VAL A 17 23.65 -45.61 -6.35
CA VAL A 17 22.32 -45.45 -5.71
C VAL A 17 22.36 -44.42 -4.58
N ILE A 18 23.44 -44.37 -3.80
CA ILE A 18 23.62 -43.34 -2.76
C ILE A 18 23.74 -41.95 -3.39
N VAL A 19 24.55 -41.81 -4.43
CA VAL A 19 24.72 -40.52 -5.12
C VAL A 19 23.41 -40.07 -5.76
N LEU A 20 22.67 -40.96 -6.43
CA LEU A 20 21.36 -40.68 -7.01
C LEU A 20 20.33 -40.28 -5.95
N SER A 21 20.29 -40.98 -4.82
CA SER A 21 19.34 -40.64 -3.74
C SER A 21 19.65 -39.29 -3.11
N LEU A 22 20.94 -38.96 -2.87
CA LEU A 22 21.35 -37.63 -2.40
C LEU A 22 20.98 -36.53 -3.41
N LEU A 23 21.26 -36.73 -4.70
CA LEU A 23 20.88 -35.77 -5.74
C LEU A 23 19.36 -35.59 -5.83
N THR A 24 18.59 -36.66 -5.65
CA THR A 24 17.13 -36.61 -5.66
C THR A 24 16.59 -35.82 -4.46
N ILE A 25 17.13 -36.04 -3.27
CA ILE A 25 16.76 -35.29 -2.05
C ILE A 25 17.08 -33.81 -2.25
N LEU A 26 18.29 -33.48 -2.73
CA LEU A 26 18.69 -32.11 -3.02
C LEU A 26 17.77 -31.45 -4.06
N GLY A 27 17.37 -32.19 -5.09
CA GLY A 27 16.42 -31.71 -6.09
C GLY A 27 15.03 -31.40 -5.51
N ILE A 28 14.50 -32.26 -4.66
CA ILE A 28 13.21 -32.06 -3.98
C ILE A 28 13.29 -30.84 -3.04
N CYS A 29 14.36 -30.73 -2.25
CA CYS A 29 14.58 -29.59 -1.35
C CYS A 29 14.71 -28.28 -2.14
N GLY A 30 15.53 -28.25 -3.19
CA GLY A 30 15.73 -27.05 -4.03
C GLY A 30 14.45 -26.59 -4.71
N SER A 31 13.65 -27.53 -5.23
CA SER A 31 12.34 -27.22 -5.84
C SER A 31 11.37 -26.63 -4.81
N SER A 32 11.37 -27.13 -3.58
CA SER A 32 10.51 -26.64 -2.50
C SER A 32 10.89 -25.22 -2.08
N ILE A 33 12.18 -24.94 -1.91
CA ILE A 33 12.69 -23.60 -1.57
C ILE A 33 12.31 -22.60 -2.67
N SER A 34 12.57 -22.94 -3.93
CA SER A 34 12.28 -22.06 -5.08
C SER A 34 10.78 -21.70 -5.18
N ARG A 35 9.89 -22.66 -4.88
CA ARG A 35 8.44 -22.40 -4.87
C ARG A 35 8.04 -21.42 -3.77
N ILE A 36 8.62 -21.55 -2.58
CA ILE A 36 8.34 -20.66 -1.45
C ILE A 36 8.82 -19.24 -1.79
N GLU A 37 10.02 -19.09 -2.33
CA GLU A 37 10.56 -17.78 -2.74
C GLU A 37 9.69 -17.09 -3.79
N LEU A 38 9.22 -17.83 -4.80
CA LEU A 38 8.30 -17.29 -5.79
C LEU A 38 6.97 -16.81 -5.19
N LEU A 39 6.43 -17.54 -4.20
CA LEU A 39 5.21 -17.14 -3.52
C LEU A 39 5.43 -15.87 -2.69
N ILE A 40 6.55 -15.78 -1.98
CA ILE A 40 6.92 -14.58 -1.21
C ILE A 40 7.06 -13.37 -2.14
N SER A 41 7.85 -13.51 -3.21
CA SER A 41 8.08 -12.44 -4.18
C SER A 41 6.79 -11.97 -4.84
N ARG A 42 5.88 -12.90 -5.16
CA ARG A 42 4.56 -12.54 -5.72
C ARG A 42 3.71 -11.75 -4.74
N ASN A 43 3.70 -12.13 -3.47
CA ASN A 43 2.95 -11.41 -2.44
C ASN A 43 3.54 -10.02 -2.18
N GLU A 44 4.87 -9.91 -2.15
CA GLU A 44 5.57 -8.63 -1.98
C GLU A 44 5.29 -7.68 -3.15
N ALA A 45 5.33 -8.18 -4.39
CA ALA A 45 4.98 -7.38 -5.57
C ALA A 45 3.53 -6.86 -5.52
N GLY A 46 2.58 -7.69 -5.07
CA GLY A 46 1.20 -7.28 -4.86
C GLY A 46 1.06 -6.21 -3.79
N CYS A 47 1.71 -6.40 -2.64
CA CYS A 47 1.72 -5.44 -1.54
C CYS A 47 2.32 -4.09 -1.96
N LEU A 48 3.43 -4.10 -2.69
CA LEU A 48 4.09 -2.90 -3.21
C LEU A 48 3.17 -2.14 -4.19
N SER A 49 2.49 -2.85 -5.09
CA SER A 49 1.52 -2.25 -6.00
C SER A 49 0.35 -1.60 -5.23
N ASP A 50 -0.18 -2.28 -4.23
CA ASP A 50 -1.29 -1.77 -3.41
C ASP A 50 -0.85 -0.55 -2.57
N PHE A 51 0.41 -0.53 -2.11
CA PHE A 51 1.02 0.62 -1.46
C PHE A 51 1.08 1.83 -2.38
N TYR A 52 1.61 1.70 -3.60
CA TYR A 52 1.70 2.83 -4.55
C TYR A 52 0.32 3.35 -4.97
N ILE A 53 -0.67 2.47 -5.12
CA ILE A 53 -2.05 2.89 -5.40
C ILE A 53 -2.61 3.69 -4.22
N SER A 54 -2.36 3.24 -2.99
CA SER A 54 -2.84 3.93 -1.79
C SER A 54 -2.13 5.28 -1.60
N GLU A 55 -0.83 5.36 -1.85
CA GLU A 55 -0.02 6.58 -1.76
C GLU A 55 -0.44 7.60 -2.83
N GLY A 56 -0.61 7.14 -4.06
CA GLY A 56 -1.14 7.96 -5.14
C GLY A 56 -2.55 8.46 -4.83
N GLY A 57 -3.36 7.66 -4.15
CA GLY A 57 -4.69 8.03 -3.73
C GLY A 57 -4.64 9.16 -2.70
N VAL A 58 -3.78 9.04 -1.68
CA VAL A 58 -3.56 10.11 -0.70
C VAL A 58 -3.12 11.40 -1.40
N SER A 59 -2.18 11.30 -2.33
CA SER A 59 -1.65 12.46 -3.06
C SER A 59 -2.72 13.14 -3.92
N ARG A 60 -3.56 12.35 -4.59
CA ARG A 60 -4.70 12.87 -5.36
C ARG A 60 -5.72 13.54 -4.46
N GLU A 61 -6.13 12.91 -3.36
CA GLU A 61 -7.12 13.52 -2.45
C GLU A 61 -6.57 14.78 -1.77
N ALA A 62 -5.28 14.82 -1.45
CA ALA A 62 -4.63 16.02 -0.93
C ALA A 62 -4.66 17.17 -1.95
N GLN A 63 -4.45 16.88 -3.23
CA GLN A 63 -4.57 17.86 -4.30
C GLN A 63 -6.01 18.40 -4.41
N GLU A 64 -7.02 17.53 -4.34
CA GLU A 64 -8.41 17.95 -4.37
C GLU A 64 -8.81 18.81 -3.15
N ILE A 65 -8.29 18.50 -1.96
CA ILE A 65 -8.42 19.38 -0.79
C ILE A 65 -7.80 20.76 -1.07
N GLY A 66 -6.61 20.79 -1.68
CA GLY A 66 -5.95 22.01 -2.14
C GLY A 66 -6.83 22.84 -3.07
N ASN A 67 -7.42 22.18 -4.07
CA ASN A 67 -8.35 22.78 -5.05
C ASN A 67 -9.72 23.17 -4.45
N GLY A 68 -10.04 22.71 -3.24
CA GLY A 68 -11.34 22.96 -2.62
C GLY A 68 -12.46 22.03 -3.09
N GLY A 69 -12.12 20.85 -3.63
CA GLY A 69 -13.08 19.82 -4.04
C GLY A 69 -13.90 19.22 -2.90
N TYR A 70 -13.49 19.45 -1.65
CA TYR A 70 -14.17 19.00 -0.44
C TYR A 70 -14.62 20.18 0.42
N PRO A 71 -15.85 20.69 0.24
CA PRO A 71 -16.36 21.81 1.02
C PRO A 71 -16.62 21.38 2.47
N ILE A 72 -16.15 22.20 3.42
CA ILE A 72 -16.46 22.06 4.85
C ILE A 72 -17.77 22.80 5.13
N ARG A 73 -18.68 22.17 5.87
CA ARG A 73 -19.96 22.78 6.27
C ARG A 73 -19.82 23.64 7.52
N ASP A 74 -19.12 23.13 8.53
CA ASP A 74 -18.84 23.84 9.78
C ASP A 74 -17.36 23.64 10.16
N ILE A 75 -16.67 24.77 10.36
CA ILE A 75 -15.22 24.83 10.67
C ILE A 75 -14.90 24.45 12.13
N LEU A 76 -15.90 24.43 13.01
CA LEU A 76 -15.72 24.15 14.44
C LEU A 76 -15.95 22.67 14.78
N THR A 77 -16.53 21.91 13.87
CA THR A 77 -16.84 20.49 14.08
C THR A 77 -15.90 19.59 13.30
N CYS A 78 -15.28 18.63 13.99
CA CYS A 78 -14.55 17.57 13.33
C CYS A 78 -15.53 16.53 12.79
N GLU A 79 -15.49 16.26 11.49
CA GLU A 79 -16.38 15.30 10.84
C GLU A 79 -15.74 14.62 9.62
N ILE A 80 -16.29 13.46 9.24
CA ILE A 80 -15.95 12.83 7.96
C ILE A 80 -16.70 13.59 6.86
N ILE A 81 -15.95 14.34 6.05
CA ILE A 81 -16.50 15.22 5.01
C ILE A 81 -16.76 14.46 3.71
N SER A 82 -16.01 13.39 3.44
CA SER A 82 -16.16 12.63 2.21
C SER A 82 -15.65 11.20 2.31
N THR A 83 -16.25 10.31 1.52
CA THR A 83 -15.86 8.90 1.36
C THR A 83 -15.97 8.50 -0.10
N ASP A 84 -15.42 7.35 -0.49
CA ASP A 84 -15.54 6.76 -1.82
C ASP A 84 -17.00 6.53 -2.29
N ARG A 85 -17.95 6.54 -1.35
CA ARG A 85 -19.39 6.33 -1.59
C ARG A 85 -20.20 7.63 -1.60
N SER A 86 -19.56 8.77 -1.38
CA SER A 86 -20.21 10.08 -1.46
C SER A 86 -20.75 10.32 -2.87
N SER A 87 -21.93 10.94 -2.99
CA SER A 87 -22.53 11.23 -4.30
C SER A 87 -21.88 12.42 -5.03
N ASN A 88 -21.29 13.34 -4.27
CA ASN A 88 -20.72 14.60 -4.77
C ASN A 88 -19.20 14.58 -4.65
N LEU A 89 -18.56 13.65 -5.36
CA LEU A 89 -17.10 13.58 -5.40
C LEU A 89 -16.51 14.47 -6.50
N PRO A 90 -15.34 15.11 -6.24
CA PRO A 90 -14.64 15.88 -7.26
C PRO A 90 -14.20 14.98 -8.42
N GLY A 91 -14.34 15.48 -9.65
CA GLY A 91 -13.91 14.74 -10.83
C GLY A 91 -12.37 14.59 -10.88
N PRO A 92 -11.83 13.62 -11.63
CA PRO A 92 -12.53 12.62 -12.44
C PRO A 92 -13.01 11.41 -11.61
N SER A 93 -14.25 10.98 -11.88
CA SER A 93 -14.82 9.73 -11.35
C SER A 93 -14.67 8.60 -12.39
N PRO A 94 -14.38 7.35 -11.99
CA PRO A 94 -14.07 6.91 -10.62
C PRO A 94 -12.67 7.34 -10.15
N HIS A 95 -12.53 7.54 -8.84
CA HIS A 95 -11.25 7.86 -8.19
C HIS A 95 -10.27 6.70 -8.37
N LYS A 96 -9.22 6.93 -9.17
CA LYS A 96 -8.29 5.89 -9.61
C LYS A 96 -6.85 6.41 -9.63
N VAL A 97 -5.92 5.51 -9.34
CA VAL A 97 -4.48 5.70 -9.57
C VAL A 97 -4.02 4.61 -10.52
N ALA A 98 -3.33 5.00 -11.60
CA ALA A 98 -2.88 4.05 -12.64
C ALA A 98 -4.00 3.13 -13.17
N GLY A 99 -5.24 3.63 -13.23
CA GLY A 99 -6.40 2.86 -13.68
C GLY A 99 -7.07 1.99 -12.61
N TYR A 100 -6.46 1.82 -11.44
CA TYR A 100 -6.99 1.03 -10.33
C TYR A 100 -7.79 1.88 -9.35
N PRO A 101 -9.01 1.47 -8.96
CA PRO A 101 -9.78 2.18 -7.96
C PRO A 101 -9.22 1.93 -6.56
N TYR A 102 -9.41 2.90 -5.67
CA TYR A 102 -9.08 2.82 -4.25
C TYR A 102 -10.28 3.29 -3.41
N ALA A 103 -10.36 2.82 -2.17
CA ALA A 103 -11.32 3.33 -1.20
C ALA A 103 -10.65 4.45 -0.40
N PHE A 104 -11.41 5.49 -0.02
CA PHE A 104 -10.88 6.57 0.79
C PHE A 104 -11.93 7.16 1.72
N SER A 105 -11.45 7.81 2.78
CA SER A 105 -12.23 8.68 3.64
C SER A 105 -11.41 9.92 4.01
N ILE A 106 -12.06 11.07 3.99
CA ILE A 106 -11.47 12.35 4.38
C ILE A 106 -12.20 12.84 5.60
N GLU A 107 -11.44 13.07 6.65
CA GLU A 107 -11.91 13.63 7.91
C GLU A 107 -11.34 15.04 8.07
N TYR A 108 -12.21 15.99 8.37
CA TYR A 108 -11.78 17.32 8.77
C TYR A 108 -11.50 17.30 10.28
N SER A 109 -10.29 17.70 10.67
CA SER A 109 -9.78 17.60 12.05
C SER A 109 -9.81 18.93 12.80
N GLY A 110 -10.23 20.02 12.14
CA GLY A 110 -10.44 21.32 12.76
C GLY A 110 -9.58 22.46 12.19
N VAL A 111 -9.73 23.63 12.80
CA VAL A 111 -9.05 24.86 12.42
C VAL A 111 -8.01 25.25 13.46
N ALA A 112 -6.78 25.51 13.02
CA ALA A 112 -5.74 26.10 13.86
C ALA A 112 -5.72 27.62 13.63
N ILE A 113 -6.09 28.36 14.67
CA ILE A 113 -6.06 29.82 14.68
C ILE A 113 -4.61 30.26 14.97
N PRO A 114 -3.98 31.07 14.11
CA PRO A 114 -2.59 31.47 14.30
C PRO A 114 -2.40 32.32 15.57
N ALA A 115 -1.22 32.21 16.18
CA ALA A 115 -0.86 32.94 17.40
C ALA A 115 -0.84 34.46 17.19
N LYS A 116 -1.03 35.21 18.28
CA LYS A 116 -1.07 36.69 18.31
C LYS A 116 0.18 37.28 17.65
N GLY A 117 0.00 38.07 16.58
CA GLY A 117 1.09 38.72 15.83
C GLY A 117 1.23 38.26 14.36
N TYR A 118 0.64 37.12 14.00
CA TYR A 118 0.42 36.73 12.60
C TYR A 118 -0.92 37.29 12.12
N SER A 119 -1.11 37.47 10.80
CA SER A 119 -2.38 37.95 10.23
C SER A 119 -3.49 36.90 10.39
N ALA A 120 -4.03 36.83 11.61
CA ALA A 120 -5.24 36.09 11.94
C ALA A 120 -6.48 36.71 11.27
N ILE A 121 -6.35 37.80 10.52
CA ILE A 121 -7.44 38.47 9.82
C ILE A 121 -7.61 37.87 8.43
N ALA A 122 -6.52 37.43 7.79
CA ALA A 122 -6.53 37.01 6.39
C ALA A 122 -6.57 35.50 6.18
N PHE A 123 -5.94 34.68 7.05
CA PHE A 123 -5.80 33.24 6.80
C PHE A 123 -5.95 32.37 8.07
N ASN A 124 -6.47 31.16 7.88
CA ASN A 124 -6.53 30.09 8.86
C ASN A 124 -5.85 28.82 8.31
N ARG A 125 -5.39 27.95 9.21
CA ARG A 125 -4.95 26.59 8.87
C ARG A 125 -6.09 25.61 9.11
N TYR A 126 -6.39 24.80 8.11
CA TYR A 126 -7.41 23.75 8.13
C TYR A 126 -6.72 22.41 8.07
N ASP A 127 -6.95 21.55 9.06
CA ASP A 127 -6.33 20.24 9.14
C ASP A 127 -7.29 19.15 8.67
N TYR A 128 -6.78 18.24 7.86
CA TYR A 128 -7.50 17.12 7.29
C TYR A 128 -6.72 15.85 7.53
N THR A 129 -7.45 14.75 7.67
CA THR A 129 -6.92 13.41 7.73
C THR A 129 -7.44 12.66 6.52
N ILE A 130 -6.52 12.19 5.68
CA ILE A 130 -6.82 11.41 4.48
C ILE A 130 -6.46 9.97 4.77
N ASP A 131 -7.43 9.08 4.65
CA ASP A 131 -7.25 7.64 4.82
C ASP A 131 -7.60 6.95 3.50
N VAL A 132 -6.63 6.27 2.91
CA VAL A 132 -6.79 5.55 1.64
C VAL A 132 -6.46 4.09 1.84
N ARG A 133 -7.29 3.22 1.26
CA ARG A 133 -7.15 1.78 1.34
C ARG A 133 -7.23 1.12 -0.03
N LYS A 134 -6.30 0.20 -0.27
CA LYS A 134 -6.31 -0.76 -1.37
C LYS A 134 -5.99 -2.16 -0.83
N ASN A 135 -6.98 -3.05 -0.87
CA ASN A 135 -6.89 -4.41 -0.32
C ASN A 135 -6.34 -4.42 1.13
N GLU A 136 -5.10 -4.87 1.31
CA GLU A 136 -4.38 -4.96 2.59
C GLU A 136 -3.58 -3.70 2.92
N SER A 137 -3.26 -2.87 1.92
CA SER A 137 -2.55 -1.61 2.12
C SER A 137 -3.51 -0.51 2.57
N ARG A 138 -3.11 0.22 3.60
CA ARG A 138 -3.82 1.38 4.13
C ARG A 138 -2.81 2.46 4.48
N ILE A 139 -2.99 3.64 3.91
CA ILE A 139 -2.15 4.80 4.19
C ILE A 139 -3.04 5.89 4.78
N LYS A 140 -2.64 6.36 5.97
CA LYS A 140 -3.27 7.48 6.65
C LYS A 140 -2.28 8.62 6.72
N SER A 141 -2.67 9.78 6.22
CA SER A 141 -1.84 10.99 6.19
C SER A 141 -2.62 12.19 6.72
N VAL A 142 -1.89 13.13 7.32
CA VAL A 142 -2.44 14.41 7.77
C VAL A 142 -2.03 15.48 6.78
N TYR A 143 -3.00 16.23 6.29
CA TYR A 143 -2.82 17.31 5.33
C TYR A 143 -3.29 18.62 5.94
N CYS A 144 -2.54 19.70 5.71
CA CYS A 144 -2.93 21.03 6.15
C CYS A 144 -3.10 21.96 4.95
N LYS A 145 -4.22 22.69 4.93
CA LYS A 145 -4.48 23.75 3.96
C LYS A 145 -4.44 25.09 4.67
N ILE A 146 -3.66 26.03 4.14
CA ILE A 146 -3.72 27.43 4.58
C ILE A 146 -4.61 28.15 3.57
N GLY A 147 -5.69 28.76 4.06
CA GLY A 147 -6.70 29.39 3.21
C GLY A 147 -7.32 30.61 3.86
N PRO A 148 -7.95 31.49 3.05
CA PRO A 148 -8.60 32.66 3.58
C PRO A 148 -9.70 32.27 4.56
N LYS A 149 -9.99 33.14 5.53
CA LYS A 149 -11.17 32.95 6.37
C LYS A 149 -12.41 32.97 5.49
N PRO A 150 -13.38 32.04 5.67
CA PRO A 150 -14.69 32.22 5.08
C PRO A 150 -15.26 33.54 5.61
N ASP A 151 -15.80 34.36 4.70
CA ASP A 151 -16.55 35.55 5.09
C ASP A 151 -17.72 35.08 5.97
N MET A 152 -17.72 35.50 7.23
CA MET A 152 -18.82 35.26 8.17
C MET A 152 -20.02 36.14 7.85
#